data_AF-A0A0N1GQ70-F1
#
_entry.id   AF-A0A0N1GQ70-F1
#
_cell.length_a   1.000
_cell.length_b   1.000
_cell.length_c   1.000
_cell.angle_alpha   90.00
_cell.angle_beta   90.00
_cell.angle_gamma   90.00
#
_symmetry.space_group_name_H-M   'P 1'
#
loop_
_entity.id
_entity.type
_entity.pdbx_description
1 polymer ?
#
loop_
_entity_poly.entity_id
_entity_poly.type
_entity_poly.pdbx_seq_one_letter_code
_entity_poly.pdbx_strand_id
1 'polypeptide(L)'
;MIEPSSLPGDPTELHLRISYDDELWDTPQADTLERWNVAVLHRQRTHDGGQDPAPSSGCVTANCPSCTVEDVAVGSMAFYRVHLDRGRNAYWAMEEESEELYETAQVLLDPQTGSFTSEVSELLEYVGSALLVMDRVTLEPQWRGHGLAAVLGIEAIHRLMPGCRAIACSPGITDLSSQRLRDRSEWDRVNGKIAQGWESIGFRPYRENIYLLSPASQELEEKRGVLRGRLAELGASWRTAAS
;
A
#
# COMPACT_ATOMS: atom_id res chain seq x y z
N MET A 1 23.48 -4.15 16.95
CA MET A 1 23.89 -3.12 15.98
C MET A 1 23.60 -3.74 14.62
N ILE A 2 22.46 -3.42 14.01
CA ILE A 2 22.08 -3.97 12.70
C ILE A 2 22.61 -2.97 11.69
N GLU A 3 23.55 -3.38 10.84
CA GLU A 3 24.00 -2.57 9.71
C GLU A 3 22.77 -2.11 8.91
N PRO A 4 22.69 -0.84 8.50
CA PRO A 4 21.60 -0.42 7.62
C PRO A 4 21.69 -1.29 6.37
N SER A 5 20.69 -2.15 6.15
CA SER A 5 20.67 -3.00 4.95
C SER A 5 20.68 -2.08 3.75
N SER A 6 21.66 -2.25 2.87
CA SER A 6 21.66 -1.55 1.59
C SER A 6 20.46 -2.02 0.77
N LEU A 7 19.81 -1.09 0.07
CA LEU A 7 18.75 -1.44 -0.87
C LEU A 7 19.33 -2.35 -1.98
N PRO A 8 18.61 -3.40 -2.39
CA PRO A 8 19.10 -4.35 -3.40
C PRO A 8 19.09 -3.77 -4.82
N GLY A 9 18.48 -2.60 -5.05
CA GLY A 9 18.40 -1.91 -6.34
C GLY A 9 18.05 -0.43 -6.19
N ASP A 10 18.06 0.30 -7.31
CA ASP A 10 17.68 1.72 -7.32
C ASP A 10 16.18 1.85 -7.00
N PRO A 11 15.80 2.46 -5.86
CA PRO A 11 14.40 2.60 -5.48
C PRO A 11 13.59 3.47 -6.44
N THR A 12 14.23 4.27 -7.30
CA THR A 12 13.53 5.09 -8.31
C THR A 12 13.03 4.29 -9.52
N GLU A 13 13.50 3.05 -9.69
CA GLU A 13 13.01 2.11 -10.69
C GLU A 13 11.81 1.28 -10.19
N LEU A 14 11.37 1.51 -8.94
CA LEU A 14 10.14 0.94 -8.41
C LEU A 14 8.92 1.57 -9.08
N HIS A 15 7.97 0.74 -9.48
CA HIS A 15 6.70 1.18 -10.04
C HIS A 15 5.56 0.23 -9.67
N LEU A 16 4.33 0.73 -9.83
CA LEU A 16 3.12 0.01 -9.47
C LEU A 16 2.43 -0.55 -10.71
N ARG A 17 1.97 -1.79 -10.64
CA ARG A 17 0.99 -2.37 -11.56
C ARG A 17 -0.30 -2.61 -10.80
N ILE A 18 -1.35 -1.88 -11.17
CA ILE A 18 -2.67 -1.95 -10.54
C ILE A 18 -3.57 -2.80 -11.43
N SER A 19 -4.19 -3.83 -10.86
CA SER A 19 -5.18 -4.68 -11.54
C SER A 19 -6.46 -4.80 -10.71
N TYR A 20 -7.56 -4.99 -11.43
CA TYR A 20 -8.85 -5.38 -10.89
C TYR A 20 -9.27 -6.64 -11.65
N ASP A 21 -9.56 -7.69 -10.90
CA ASP A 21 -10.01 -8.96 -11.45
C ASP A 21 -11.53 -9.02 -11.28
N ASP A 22 -12.25 -8.67 -12.35
CA ASP A 22 -13.69 -8.80 -12.44
C ASP A 22 -14.05 -10.22 -12.85
N GLU A 23 -14.22 -11.09 -11.87
CA GLU A 23 -14.72 -12.44 -12.13
C GLU A 23 -16.20 -12.32 -12.51
N LEU A 24 -16.58 -12.74 -13.74
CA LEU A 24 -17.96 -12.77 -14.25
C LEU A 24 -18.91 -13.71 -13.48
N TRP A 25 -18.53 -14.09 -12.27
CA TRP A 25 -19.25 -14.97 -11.37
C TRP A 25 -20.15 -14.06 -10.53
N ASP A 26 -21.44 -14.40 -10.44
CA ASP A 26 -22.39 -13.70 -9.57
C ASP A 26 -22.06 -13.98 -8.10
N THR A 27 -20.99 -13.37 -7.56
CA THR A 27 -20.84 -13.27 -6.11
C THR A 27 -21.85 -12.21 -5.64
N PRO A 28 -22.64 -12.49 -4.59
CA PRO A 28 -23.71 -11.58 -4.16
C PRO A 28 -23.23 -10.16 -3.81
N GLN A 29 -21.93 -9.96 -3.61
CA GLN A 29 -21.29 -8.73 -3.18
C GLN A 29 -20.50 -8.03 -4.30
N ALA A 30 -20.43 -8.57 -5.52
CA ALA A 30 -19.61 -8.03 -6.62
C ALA A 30 -19.88 -6.53 -6.89
N ASP A 31 -21.15 -6.11 -6.79
CA ASP A 31 -21.55 -4.71 -6.98
C ASP A 31 -21.15 -3.80 -5.79
N THR A 32 -20.94 -4.38 -4.60
CA THR A 32 -20.59 -3.67 -3.36
C THR A 32 -19.09 -3.62 -3.13
N LEU A 33 -18.34 -4.68 -3.44
CA LEU A 33 -16.91 -4.81 -3.13
C LEU A 33 -16.06 -5.00 -4.39
N GLU A 34 -15.18 -4.04 -4.67
CA GLU A 34 -14.15 -4.17 -5.70
C GLU A 34 -12.78 -4.39 -5.05
N ARG A 35 -12.19 -5.57 -5.25
CA ARG A 35 -10.82 -5.86 -4.80
C ARG A 35 -9.80 -5.42 -5.85
N TRP A 36 -8.90 -4.54 -5.46
CA TRP A 36 -7.79 -4.05 -6.27
C TRP A 36 -6.47 -4.65 -5.79
N ASN A 37 -5.77 -5.33 -6.69
CA ASN A 37 -4.45 -5.88 -6.44
C ASN A 37 -3.40 -4.92 -7.02
N VAL A 38 -2.39 -4.57 -6.21
CA VAL A 38 -1.30 -3.68 -6.64
C VAL A 38 0.02 -4.41 -6.49
N ALA A 39 0.67 -4.76 -7.59
CA ALA A 39 2.02 -5.31 -7.56
C ALA A 39 3.05 -4.17 -7.50
N VAL A 40 4.04 -4.31 -6.61
CA VAL A 40 5.22 -3.44 -6.55
C VAL A 40 6.31 -4.12 -7.35
N LEU A 41 6.74 -3.49 -8.44
CA LEU A 41 7.71 -4.04 -9.38
C LEU A 41 8.99 -3.20 -9.35
N HIS A 42 10.14 -3.86 -9.39
CA HIS A 42 11.42 -3.21 -9.60
C HIS A 42 11.94 -3.55 -10.99
N ARG A 43 12.28 -2.52 -11.76
CA ARG A 43 12.87 -2.72 -13.08
C ARG A 43 14.35 -3.09 -12.97
N GLN A 44 14.69 -4.33 -13.31
CA GLN A 44 16.07 -4.80 -13.39
C GLN A 44 16.59 -4.76 -14.82
N ARG A 45 17.85 -4.35 -14.98
CA ARG A 45 18.57 -4.42 -16.26
C ARG A 45 19.60 -5.52 -16.18
N THR A 46 19.34 -6.61 -16.90
CA THR A 46 20.25 -7.74 -17.03
C THR A 46 20.99 -7.63 -18.35
N HIS A 47 22.31 -7.81 -18.34
CA HIS A 47 23.09 -7.89 -19.57
C HIS A 47 23.09 -9.34 -20.03
N ASP A 48 22.60 -9.63 -21.23
CA ASP A 48 22.69 -10.96 -21.82
C ASP A 48 24.16 -11.16 -22.26
N GLY A 49 24.97 -11.62 -21.31
CA GLY A 49 26.37 -11.93 -21.51
C GLY A 49 26.51 -13.22 -22.30
N GLY A 50 26.36 -13.15 -23.62
CA GLY A 50 26.90 -14.17 -24.51
C GLY A 50 28.42 -14.27 -24.27
N GLN A 51 28.82 -15.25 -23.46
CA GLN A 51 30.21 -15.64 -23.14
C GLN A 51 31.05 -14.58 -22.39
N ASP A 52 30.80 -14.40 -21.08
CA ASP A 52 31.87 -14.07 -20.13
C ASP A 52 31.55 -14.60 -18.72
N PRO A 53 32.51 -15.18 -17.97
CA PRO A 53 32.24 -15.98 -16.76
C PRO A 53 32.11 -15.15 -15.47
N ALA A 54 31.58 -13.94 -15.54
CA ALA A 54 31.30 -13.14 -14.33
C ALA A 54 29.93 -12.45 -14.44
N PRO A 55 28.96 -12.77 -13.56
CA PRO A 55 27.70 -12.05 -13.49
C PRO A 55 27.96 -10.67 -12.88
N SER A 56 28.34 -9.69 -13.68
CA SER A 56 28.35 -8.30 -13.23
C SER A 56 26.91 -7.83 -13.15
N SER A 57 26.37 -7.78 -11.93
CA SER A 57 25.13 -7.10 -11.59
C SER A 57 25.13 -5.69 -12.21
N GLY A 58 24.16 -5.41 -13.09
CA GLY A 58 23.80 -4.08 -13.54
C GLY A 58 24.53 -3.60 -14.80
N CYS A 59 23.79 -3.55 -15.91
CA CYS A 59 24.21 -2.85 -17.11
C CYS A 59 24.11 -1.33 -16.90
N VAL A 60 25.24 -0.66 -16.66
CA VAL A 60 25.28 0.79 -16.33
C VAL A 60 25.03 1.66 -17.58
N THR A 61 25.18 1.11 -18.79
CA THR A 61 24.99 1.85 -20.05
C THR A 61 23.51 1.96 -20.42
N ALA A 62 23.01 3.20 -20.49
CA ALA A 62 21.60 3.50 -20.77
C ALA A 62 21.05 2.95 -22.10
N ASN A 63 21.93 2.69 -23.09
CA ASN A 63 21.58 2.20 -24.42
C ASN A 63 22.40 0.96 -24.82
N CYS A 64 22.65 0.04 -23.89
CA CYS A 64 23.28 -1.21 -24.27
C CYS A 64 22.30 -2.10 -25.05
N PRO A 65 22.59 -2.46 -26.31
CA PRO A 65 21.69 -3.27 -27.13
C PRO A 65 21.56 -4.72 -26.62
N SER A 66 22.49 -5.17 -25.77
CA SER A 66 22.49 -6.50 -25.15
C SER A 66 21.82 -6.53 -23.76
N CYS A 67 21.22 -5.42 -23.32
CA CYS A 67 20.59 -5.34 -22.00
C CYS A 67 19.09 -5.58 -22.11
N THR A 68 18.62 -6.63 -21.44
CA THR A 68 17.21 -6.93 -21.25
C THR A 68 16.68 -6.23 -20.01
N VAL A 69 15.45 -5.77 -20.10
CA VAL A 69 14.72 -5.14 -19.00
C VAL A 69 13.69 -6.14 -18.50
N GLU A 70 13.77 -6.48 -17.21
CA GLU A 70 12.83 -7.39 -16.55
C GLU A 70 12.18 -6.70 -15.36
N ASP A 71 10.85 -6.85 -15.22
CA ASP A 71 10.13 -6.39 -14.05
C ASP A 71 10.05 -7.53 -13.03
N VAL A 72 10.70 -7.34 -11.88
CA VAL A 72 10.67 -8.31 -10.78
C VAL A 72 9.70 -7.82 -9.71
N ALA A 73 8.77 -8.68 -9.29
CA ALA A 73 7.86 -8.35 -8.19
C ALA A 73 8.64 -8.34 -6.86
N VAL A 74 8.56 -7.23 -6.13
CA VAL A 74 9.26 -7.01 -4.85
C VAL A 74 8.31 -6.69 -3.71
N GLY A 75 7.01 -6.79 -3.96
CA GLY A 75 5.96 -6.55 -2.97
C GLY A 75 4.58 -6.49 -3.60
N SER A 76 3.57 -6.34 -2.75
CA SER A 76 2.17 -6.21 -3.17
C SER A 76 1.35 -5.40 -2.17
N MET A 77 0.23 -4.87 -2.64
CA MET A 77 -0.80 -4.26 -1.82
C MET A 77 -2.18 -4.76 -2.24
N ALA A 78 -3.10 -4.82 -1.29
CA ALA A 78 -4.51 -5.09 -1.54
C ALA A 78 -5.34 -3.90 -1.04
N PHE A 79 -6.27 -3.46 -1.89
CA PHE A 79 -7.25 -2.44 -1.56
C PHE A 79 -8.64 -2.96 -1.85
N TYR A 80 -9.62 -2.55 -1.06
CA TYR A 80 -11.02 -2.80 -1.32
C TYR A 80 -11.74 -1.47 -1.49
N ARG A 81 -12.37 -1.25 -2.65
CA ARG A 81 -13.35 -0.18 -2.79
C ARG A 81 -14.72 -0.74 -2.42
N VAL A 82 -15.28 -0.20 -1.35
CA VAL A 82 -16.58 -0.56 -0.80
C VAL A 82 -17.58 0.51 -1.22
N HIS A 83 -18.51 0.14 -2.07
CA HIS A 83 -19.59 1.02 -2.50
C HIS A 83 -20.70 1.01 -1.46
N LEU A 84 -21.05 2.18 -0.94
CA LEU A 84 -22.05 2.33 0.12
C LEU A 84 -23.45 2.67 -0.43
N ASP A 85 -23.54 2.95 -1.73
CA ASP A 85 -24.73 3.45 -2.43
C ASP A 85 -25.30 2.47 -3.46
N ARG A 86 -24.69 1.30 -3.63
CA ARG A 86 -25.13 0.25 -4.56
C ARG A 86 -24.81 -1.15 -4.05
N GLY A 87 -25.43 -2.14 -4.69
CA GLY A 87 -25.30 -3.54 -4.32
C GLY A 87 -25.99 -3.87 -3.00
N ARG A 88 -25.42 -4.81 -2.25
CA ARG A 88 -25.85 -5.18 -0.90
C ARG A 88 -25.37 -4.17 0.14
N ASN A 89 -25.94 -4.27 1.34
CA ASN A 89 -25.46 -3.56 2.52
C ASN A 89 -23.97 -3.87 2.77
N ALA A 90 -23.15 -2.82 2.77
CA ALA A 90 -21.69 -2.91 2.81
C ALA A 90 -21.13 -3.49 4.11
N TYR A 91 -21.82 -3.31 5.24
CA TYR A 91 -21.41 -3.90 6.51
C TYR A 91 -21.36 -5.42 6.41
N TRP A 92 -22.45 -6.03 5.91
CA TRP A 92 -22.55 -7.48 5.73
C TRP A 92 -21.64 -7.99 4.61
N ALA A 93 -21.46 -7.21 3.54
CA ALA A 93 -20.52 -7.58 2.48
C ALA A 93 -19.08 -7.65 3.00
N MET A 94 -18.65 -6.70 3.83
CA MET A 94 -17.32 -6.68 4.45
C MET A 94 -17.13 -7.83 5.44
N GLU A 95 -18.16 -8.16 6.23
CA GLU A 95 -18.13 -9.33 7.14
C GLU A 95 -17.91 -10.64 6.38
N GLU A 96 -18.64 -10.84 5.27
CA GLU A 96 -18.59 -12.07 4.50
C GLU A 96 -17.25 -12.25 3.75
N GLU A 97 -16.55 -11.15 3.42
CA GLU A 97 -15.29 -11.18 2.67
C GLU A 97 -14.07 -11.52 3.55
N SER A 98 -13.89 -10.85 4.70
CA SER A 98 -12.76 -11.13 5.61
C SER A 98 -12.96 -10.53 7.01
N GLU A 99 -12.26 -11.09 8.00
CA GLU A 99 -12.25 -10.59 9.38
C GLU A 99 -11.67 -9.17 9.46
N GLU A 100 -10.60 -8.87 8.71
CA GLU A 100 -9.97 -7.54 8.71
C GLU A 100 -10.88 -6.44 8.13
N LEU A 101 -11.65 -6.76 7.08
CA LEU A 101 -12.68 -5.84 6.59
C LEU A 101 -13.83 -5.73 7.59
N TYR A 102 -14.21 -6.82 8.27
CA TYR A 102 -15.26 -6.77 9.26
C TYR A 102 -14.92 -5.83 10.42
N GLU A 103 -13.70 -5.89 10.96
CA GLU A 103 -13.22 -4.98 12.00
C GLU A 103 -13.33 -3.51 11.55
N THR A 104 -13.00 -3.23 10.28
CA THR A 104 -13.15 -1.90 9.71
C THR A 104 -14.63 -1.48 9.62
N ALA A 105 -15.51 -2.39 9.20
CA ALA A 105 -16.95 -2.14 9.10
C ALA A 105 -17.58 -1.87 10.47
N GLN A 106 -17.19 -2.60 11.51
CA GLN A 106 -17.69 -2.42 12.89
C GLN A 106 -17.44 -1.01 13.43
N VAL A 107 -16.32 -0.40 13.04
CA VAL A 107 -15.96 0.94 13.49
C VAL A 107 -16.61 2.03 12.65
N LEU A 108 -16.75 1.82 11.33
CA LEU A 108 -17.09 2.88 10.39
C LEU A 108 -18.55 2.87 9.91
N LEU A 109 -19.18 1.70 9.83
CA LEU A 109 -20.47 1.52 9.15
C LEU A 109 -21.57 1.17 10.14
N ASP A 110 -22.78 1.65 9.84
CA ASP A 110 -23.99 1.27 10.56
C ASP A 110 -24.52 -0.07 10.02
N PRO A 111 -24.72 -1.11 10.86
CA PRO A 111 -25.13 -2.43 10.39
C PRO A 111 -26.51 -2.48 9.72
N GLN A 112 -27.42 -1.56 10.08
CA GLN A 112 -28.78 -1.54 9.54
C GLN A 112 -28.80 -0.94 8.13
N THR A 113 -28.01 0.12 7.91
CA THR A 113 -28.01 0.87 6.66
C THR A 113 -26.89 0.48 5.70
N GLY A 114 -25.77 -0.04 6.21
CA GLY A 114 -24.56 -0.29 5.44
C GLY A 114 -23.84 0.99 5.01
N SER A 115 -24.26 2.16 5.50
CA SER A 115 -23.62 3.45 5.26
C SER A 115 -22.70 3.83 6.42
N PHE A 116 -21.90 4.89 6.26
CA PHE A 116 -21.15 5.45 7.39
C PHE A 116 -22.07 5.78 8.57
N THR A 117 -21.59 5.52 9.78
CA THR A 117 -22.26 6.00 11.00
C THR A 117 -22.38 7.53 10.98
N SER A 118 -23.35 8.09 11.70
CA SER A 118 -23.54 9.55 11.77
C SER A 118 -22.27 10.28 12.23
N GLU A 119 -21.59 9.72 13.24
CA GLU A 119 -20.33 10.27 13.77
C GLU A 119 -19.24 10.33 12.70
N VAL A 120 -19.02 9.25 11.96
CA VAL A 120 -18.04 9.22 10.87
C VAL A 120 -18.44 10.16 9.75
N SER A 121 -19.73 10.20 9.39
CA SER A 121 -20.24 11.08 8.34
C SER A 121 -20.07 12.56 8.67
N GLU A 122 -20.13 12.96 9.94
CA GLU A 122 -19.89 14.35 10.37
C GLU A 122 -18.41 14.76 10.27
N LEU A 123 -17.48 13.82 10.40
CA LEU A 123 -16.04 14.06 10.27
C LEU A 123 -15.56 14.14 8.82
N LEU A 124 -16.32 13.57 7.89
CA LEU A 124 -15.91 13.41 6.50
C LEU A 124 -16.60 14.44 5.60
N GLU A 125 -15.79 15.09 4.75
CA GLU A 125 -16.30 15.90 3.66
C GLU A 125 -17.19 15.09 2.72
N TYR A 126 -18.14 15.75 2.08
CA TYR A 126 -19.09 15.09 1.19
C TYR A 126 -18.53 15.02 -0.24
N VAL A 127 -17.48 14.21 -0.41
CA VAL A 127 -16.79 13.98 -1.69
C VAL A 127 -16.91 12.52 -2.10
N GLY A 128 -17.78 12.19 -3.05
CA GLY A 128 -18.02 10.78 -3.42
C GLY A 128 -18.81 9.99 -2.37
N SER A 129 -18.91 8.68 -2.57
CA SER A 129 -19.79 7.79 -1.78
C SER A 129 -19.08 6.54 -1.26
N ALA A 130 -18.00 6.08 -1.91
CA ALA A 130 -17.34 4.83 -1.55
C ALA A 130 -16.36 4.98 -0.37
N LEU A 131 -16.04 3.86 0.28
CA LEU A 131 -14.94 3.72 1.23
C LEU A 131 -13.79 2.97 0.53
N LEU A 132 -12.57 3.50 0.56
CA LEU A 132 -11.38 2.74 0.13
C LEU A 132 -10.68 2.16 1.36
N VAL A 133 -10.64 0.84 1.51
CA VAL A 133 -9.87 0.19 2.57
C VAL A 133 -8.52 -0.23 2.02
N MET A 134 -7.43 0.26 2.61
CA MET A 134 -6.08 -0.26 2.39
C MET A 134 -5.87 -1.44 3.35
N ASP A 135 -6.11 -2.64 2.83
CA ASP A 135 -6.16 -3.88 3.61
C ASP A 135 -4.76 -4.40 3.95
N ARG A 136 -3.93 -4.60 2.91
CA ARG A 136 -2.62 -5.24 3.08
C ARG A 136 -1.55 -4.52 2.29
N VAL A 137 -0.38 -4.37 2.91
CA VAL A 137 0.84 -3.88 2.24
C VAL A 137 2.01 -4.77 2.62
N THR A 138 2.66 -5.35 1.62
CA THR A 138 3.84 -6.19 1.79
C THR A 138 4.95 -5.73 0.86
N LEU A 139 6.17 -5.78 1.39
CA LEU A 139 7.41 -5.64 0.62
C LEU A 139 8.29 -6.83 0.97
N GLU A 140 9.16 -7.26 0.05
CA GLU A 140 10.19 -8.23 0.38
C GLU A 140 11.12 -7.69 1.48
N PRO A 141 11.66 -8.56 2.36
CA PRO A 141 12.46 -8.14 3.51
C PRO A 141 13.59 -7.16 3.20
N GLN A 142 14.27 -7.36 2.06
CA GLN A 142 15.37 -6.54 1.56
C GLN A 142 14.98 -5.10 1.15
N TRP A 143 13.70 -4.84 0.91
CA TRP A 143 13.17 -3.51 0.58
C TRP A 143 12.51 -2.82 1.78
N ARG A 144 12.40 -3.47 2.94
CA ARG A 144 11.76 -2.92 4.15
C ARG A 144 12.68 -1.96 4.90
N GLY A 145 12.10 -1.10 5.74
CA GLY A 145 12.85 -0.21 6.64
C GLY A 145 13.33 1.11 6.01
N HIS A 146 13.08 1.33 4.72
CA HIS A 146 13.48 2.54 3.99
C HIS A 146 12.34 3.53 3.75
N GLY A 147 11.17 3.34 4.38
CA GLY A 147 9.99 4.18 4.19
C GLY A 147 9.25 3.98 2.86
N LEU A 148 9.67 3.01 2.04
CA LEU A 148 9.11 2.76 0.71
C LEU A 148 7.61 2.40 0.73
N ALA A 149 7.14 1.70 1.77
CA ALA A 149 5.73 1.35 1.91
C ALA A 149 4.83 2.59 1.92
N ALA A 150 5.26 3.67 2.58
CA ALA A 150 4.50 4.91 2.64
C ALA A 150 4.48 5.62 1.28
N VAL A 151 5.62 5.66 0.59
CA VAL A 151 5.76 6.27 -0.76
C VAL A 151 4.91 5.51 -1.78
N LEU A 152 4.97 4.19 -1.78
CA LEU A 152 4.22 3.36 -2.71
C LEU A 152 2.72 3.37 -2.37
N GLY A 153 2.38 3.36 -1.08
CA GLY A 153 1.00 3.41 -0.59
C GLY A 153 0.30 4.70 -0.99
N ILE A 154 0.94 5.86 -0.83
CA ILE A 154 0.33 7.15 -1.23
C ILE A 154 0.12 7.25 -2.74
N GLU A 155 1.01 6.66 -3.55
CA GLU A 155 0.82 6.60 -5.01
C GLU A 155 -0.34 5.68 -5.40
N ALA A 156 -0.49 4.52 -4.75
CA ALA A 156 -1.62 3.63 -4.97
C ALA A 156 -2.95 4.30 -4.56
N ILE A 157 -2.99 4.89 -3.36
CA ILE A 157 -4.15 5.64 -2.84
C ILE A 157 -4.56 6.74 -3.81
N HIS A 158 -3.62 7.58 -4.27
CA HIS A 158 -3.96 8.67 -5.20
C HIS A 158 -4.57 8.16 -6.50
N ARG A 159 -4.23 6.95 -6.97
CA ARG A 159 -4.81 6.35 -8.18
C ARG A 159 -6.19 5.74 -7.92
N LEU A 160 -6.42 5.20 -6.73
CA LEU A 160 -7.62 4.44 -6.38
C LEU A 160 -8.71 5.27 -5.66
N MET A 161 -8.35 6.39 -5.04
CA MET A 161 -9.26 7.22 -4.25
C MET A 161 -10.36 7.97 -5.01
N PRO A 162 -10.32 8.23 -6.34
CA PRO A 162 -11.43 8.90 -7.01
C PRO A 162 -12.76 8.19 -6.78
N GLY A 163 -13.80 8.94 -6.40
CA GLY A 163 -15.13 8.43 -6.05
C GLY A 163 -15.29 7.99 -4.59
N CYS A 164 -14.20 7.94 -3.82
CA CYS A 164 -14.24 7.61 -2.41
C CYS A 164 -14.42 8.85 -1.53
N ARG A 165 -15.18 8.68 -0.45
CA ARG A 165 -15.43 9.67 0.61
C ARG A 165 -14.45 9.55 1.76
N ALA A 166 -13.96 8.36 2.01
CA ALA A 166 -12.91 8.11 2.98
C ALA A 166 -11.97 7.02 2.49
N ILE A 167 -10.76 7.06 3.03
CA ILE A 167 -9.80 5.98 2.95
C ILE A 167 -9.54 5.51 4.38
N ALA A 168 -9.60 4.19 4.62
CA ALA A 168 -9.36 3.59 5.91
C ALA A 168 -8.22 2.57 5.86
N CYS A 169 -7.52 2.39 6.97
CA CYS A 169 -6.60 1.28 7.16
C CYS A 169 -6.52 0.88 8.65
N SER A 170 -6.10 -0.37 8.89
CA SER A 170 -5.77 -0.89 10.21
C SER A 170 -4.26 -1.19 10.27
N PRO A 171 -3.43 -0.31 10.87
CA PRO A 171 -1.99 -0.52 10.92
C PRO A 171 -1.62 -1.74 11.76
N GLY A 172 -0.87 -2.68 11.19
CA GLY A 172 -0.38 -3.84 11.94
C GLY A 172 0.44 -4.79 11.10
N ILE A 173 1.06 -5.76 11.76
CA ILE A 173 1.74 -6.87 11.08
C ILE A 173 0.69 -7.94 10.76
N THR A 174 0.43 -8.14 9.47
CA THR A 174 -0.48 -9.19 8.96
C THR A 174 0.23 -10.51 8.65
N ASP A 175 1.56 -10.52 8.54
CA ASP A 175 2.37 -11.72 8.29
C ASP A 175 3.02 -12.27 9.56
N LEU A 176 2.33 -13.25 10.17
CA LEU A 176 2.77 -13.98 11.37
C LEU A 176 3.80 -15.09 11.07
N SER A 177 4.23 -15.28 9.81
CA SER A 177 5.16 -16.36 9.44
C SER A 177 6.53 -16.23 10.10
N SER A 178 6.91 -15.02 10.55
CA SER A 178 8.06 -14.84 11.41
C SER A 178 7.69 -15.06 12.88
N GLN A 179 7.88 -16.30 13.37
CA GLN A 179 7.94 -16.70 14.79
C GLN A 179 8.96 -15.90 15.66
N ARG A 180 9.48 -14.77 15.16
CA ARG A 180 10.56 -13.98 15.78
C ARG A 180 10.06 -12.99 16.82
N LEU A 181 8.84 -12.48 16.71
CA LEU A 181 8.31 -11.51 17.66
C LEU A 181 7.58 -12.25 18.79
N ARG A 182 8.32 -12.81 19.75
CA ARG A 182 7.74 -13.36 20.99
C ARG A 182 7.56 -12.31 22.08
N ASP A 183 8.18 -11.14 21.91
CA ASP A 183 8.18 -10.05 22.89
C ASP A 183 7.13 -8.99 22.53
N ARG A 184 6.19 -8.75 23.45
CA ARG A 184 5.13 -7.73 23.31
C ARG A 184 5.69 -6.33 23.11
N SER A 185 6.84 -6.01 23.72
CA SER A 185 7.46 -4.69 23.57
C SER A 185 8.07 -4.48 22.18
N GLU A 186 8.56 -5.55 21.54
CA GLU A 186 9.06 -5.51 20.18
C GLU A 186 7.90 -5.37 19.18
N TRP A 187 6.79 -6.06 19.45
CA TRP A 187 5.52 -5.91 18.74
C TRP A 187 5.02 -4.47 18.76
N ASP A 188 4.88 -3.88 19.95
CA ASP A 188 4.39 -2.50 20.10
C ASP A 188 5.30 -1.50 19.37
N ARG A 189 6.62 -1.73 19.41
CA ARG A 189 7.59 -0.89 18.70
C ARG A 189 7.45 -0.99 17.17
N VAL A 190 7.23 -2.19 16.63
CA VAL A 190 7.07 -2.38 15.18
C VAL A 190 5.74 -1.80 14.72
N ASN A 191 4.64 -2.06 15.42
CA ASN A 191 3.34 -1.47 15.13
C ASN A 191 3.38 0.06 15.19
N GLY A 192 4.06 0.64 16.18
CA GLY A 192 4.27 2.09 16.26
C GLY A 192 5.00 2.67 15.05
N LYS A 193 6.01 1.96 14.50
CA LYS A 193 6.69 2.39 13.26
C LYS A 193 5.79 2.28 12.03
N ILE A 194 4.95 1.26 11.95
CA ILE A 194 3.98 1.08 10.86
C ILE A 194 2.95 2.23 10.90
N ALA A 195 2.37 2.49 12.08
CA ALA A 195 1.44 3.60 12.28
C ALA A 195 2.06 4.96 11.91
N GLN A 196 3.28 5.25 12.37
CA GLN A 196 4.01 6.47 11.97
C GLN A 196 4.23 6.58 10.45
N GLY A 197 4.46 5.44 9.78
CA GLY A 197 4.55 5.39 8.33
C GLY A 197 3.25 5.85 7.65
N TRP A 198 2.10 5.38 8.13
CA TRP A 198 0.80 5.78 7.60
C TRP A 198 0.39 7.20 7.99
N GLU A 199 0.68 7.64 9.21
CA GLU A 199 0.51 9.05 9.59
C GLU A 199 1.31 10.00 8.70
N SER A 200 2.46 9.56 8.18
CA SER A 200 3.26 10.36 7.23
C SER A 200 2.58 10.59 5.88
N ILE A 201 1.60 9.76 5.51
CA ILE A 201 0.73 9.94 4.33
C ILE A 201 -0.41 10.93 4.63
N GLY A 202 -0.74 11.14 5.90
CA GLY A 202 -1.87 11.99 6.34
C GLY A 202 -3.00 11.22 7.02
N PHE A 203 -2.86 9.91 7.22
CA PHE A 203 -3.80 9.13 8.03
C PHE A 203 -3.83 9.67 9.48
N ARG A 204 -5.04 9.71 10.06
CA ARG A 204 -5.26 10.10 11.45
C ARG A 204 -5.95 8.98 12.22
N PRO A 205 -5.55 8.70 13.47
CA PRO A 205 -6.25 7.73 14.29
C PRO A 205 -7.68 8.21 14.54
N TYR A 206 -8.66 7.30 14.41
CA TYR A 206 -10.06 7.60 14.69
C TYR A 206 -10.56 6.86 15.93
N ARG A 207 -10.66 5.53 15.85
CA ARG A 207 -11.12 4.66 16.94
C ARG A 207 -10.49 3.29 16.82
N GLU A 208 -10.22 2.67 17.97
CA GLU A 208 -9.54 1.37 18.05
C GLU A 208 -8.22 1.41 17.26
N ASN A 209 -8.04 0.52 16.30
CA ASN A 209 -6.86 0.50 15.42
C ASN A 209 -7.15 1.08 14.03
N ILE A 210 -8.30 1.72 13.81
CA ILE A 210 -8.70 2.26 12.51
C ILE A 210 -8.23 3.70 12.34
N TYR A 211 -7.56 3.94 11.22
CA TYR A 211 -7.08 5.23 10.79
C TYR A 211 -7.87 5.69 9.57
N LEU A 212 -8.18 6.99 9.52
CA LEU A 212 -8.91 7.61 8.43
C LEU A 212 -8.05 8.64 7.70
N LEU A 213 -8.25 8.72 6.39
CA LEU A 213 -7.69 9.73 5.51
C LEU A 213 -8.82 10.28 4.63
N SER A 214 -8.95 11.61 4.61
CA SER A 214 -9.88 12.30 3.72
C SER A 214 -9.26 12.46 2.32
N PRO A 215 -9.90 11.98 1.25
CA PRO A 215 -9.41 12.13 -0.12
C PRO A 215 -9.51 13.58 -0.64
N ALA A 216 -10.29 14.45 0.00
CA ALA A 216 -10.35 15.89 -0.29
C ALA A 216 -9.24 16.70 0.40
N SER A 217 -8.46 16.08 1.29
CA SER A 217 -7.45 16.80 2.05
C SER A 217 -6.32 17.31 1.17
N GLN A 218 -6.07 18.62 1.20
CA GLN A 218 -4.89 19.22 0.57
C GLN A 218 -3.58 18.66 1.17
N GLU A 219 -3.61 18.27 2.46
CA GLU A 219 -2.45 17.66 3.13
C GLU A 219 -1.97 16.41 2.36
N LEU A 220 -2.88 15.63 1.77
CA LEU A 220 -2.52 14.41 1.04
C LEU A 220 -1.58 14.69 -0.15
N GLU A 221 -1.88 15.69 -0.98
CA GLU A 221 -1.02 16.03 -2.12
C GLU A 221 0.31 16.62 -1.68
N GLU A 222 0.33 17.41 -0.60
CA GLU A 222 1.56 17.93 0.00
C GLU A 222 2.46 16.80 0.53
N LYS A 223 1.90 15.85 1.29
CA LYS A 223 2.65 14.67 1.78
C LYS A 223 3.18 13.84 0.63
N ARG A 224 2.42 13.69 -0.45
CA ARG A 224 2.87 12.99 -1.66
C ARG A 224 4.08 13.65 -2.30
N GLY A 225 4.08 14.98 -2.43
CA GLY A 225 5.25 15.73 -2.90
C GLY A 225 6.49 15.48 -2.03
N VAL A 226 6.33 15.53 -0.70
CA VAL A 226 7.42 15.26 0.26
C VAL A 226 7.95 13.82 0.12
N LEU A 227 7.06 12.84 0.02
CA LEU A 227 7.43 11.42 -0.11
C LEU A 227 8.15 11.12 -1.43
N ARG A 228 7.75 11.76 -2.53
CA ARG A 228 8.47 11.70 -3.81
C ARG A 228 9.87 12.31 -3.73
N GLY A 229 10.01 13.44 -3.04
CA GLY A 229 11.32 14.07 -2.79
C GLY A 229 12.25 13.12 -2.03
N ARG A 230 11.76 12.49 -0.96
CA ARG A 230 12.52 11.48 -0.20
C ARG A 230 12.92 10.28 -1.04
N LEU A 231 12.05 9.81 -1.94
CA LEU A 231 12.39 8.73 -2.87
C LEU A 231 13.54 9.12 -3.81
N ALA A 232 13.52 10.34 -4.34
CA ALA A 232 14.57 10.84 -5.22
C ALA A 232 15.92 10.97 -4.47
N GLU A 233 15.91 11.47 -3.23
CA GLU A 233 17.10 11.54 -2.36
C GLU A 233 17.66 10.16 -2.05
N LEU A 234 16.79 9.18 -1.78
CA LEU A 234 17.17 7.79 -1.52
C LEU A 234 17.82 7.16 -2.76
N GLY A 235 17.26 7.37 -3.95
CA GLY A 235 17.85 6.92 -5.21
C GLY A 235 19.19 7.58 -5.53
N ALA A 236 19.34 8.87 -5.26
CA ALA A 236 20.62 9.57 -5.43
C ALA A 236 21.70 9.02 -4.47
N SER A 237 21.32 8.76 -3.21
CA SER A 237 22.19 8.15 -2.21
C SER A 237 22.61 6.73 -2.61
N TRP A 238 21.67 5.93 -3.11
CA TRP A 238 21.95 4.56 -3.59
C TRP A 238 22.93 4.57 -4.77
N ARG A 239 22.69 5.40 -5.79
CA ARG A 239 23.59 5.50 -6.96
C ARG A 239 24.99 5.97 -6.59
N THR A 240 25.12 6.85 -5.60
CA THR A 240 26.42 7.31 -5.10
C THR A 240 27.16 6.19 -4.36
N ALA A 241 26.45 5.36 -3.59
CA ALA A 241 27.04 4.24 -2.86
C ALA A 241 27.35 3.03 -3.76
N ALA A 242 26.66 2.88 -4.89
CA ALA A 242 26.86 1.83 -5.87
C ALA A 242 27.92 2.16 -6.94
N SER A 243 28.44 3.40 -6.96
CA SER A 243 29.52 3.86 -7.83
C SER A 243 30.88 3.68 -7.17
#